data_AF-A0A8S9DVA6-F1
#
_entry.id   AF-A0A8S9DVA6-F1
#
_cell.length_a   1.000
_cell.length_b   1.000
_cell.length_c   1.000
_cell.angle_alpha   90.00
_cell.angle_beta   90.00
_cell.angle_gamma   90.00
#
_symmetry.space_group_name_H-M   'P 1'
#
loop_
_entity.id
_entity.type
_entity.pdbx_description
1 polymer ?
#
loop_
_entity_poly.entity_id
_entity_poly.type
_entity_poly.pdbx_seq_one_letter_code
_entity_poly.pdbx_strand_id
1 'polypeptide(L)'
;MKPATGAMSSNRTEMRDTPPTANTRELRHFGLITGSIVAVLFGLLFPWLFDRAWPLWPWLTALVLMVTGAAAPAALGPVYRGWMRFGHVAGAINTRIILALTFYAMIFPIGAIMRLLGKDPLARSPDDDLTSYRIASKGRAKRNMENPF
;
A
#
# COMPACT_ATOMS: atom_id res chain seq x y z
N MET A 1 -8.27 -47.90 29.16
CA MET A 1 -9.02 -47.39 28.00
C MET A 1 -8.62 -45.93 27.78
N LYS A 2 -8.01 -45.61 26.63
CA LYS A 2 -7.43 -44.29 26.30
C LYS A 2 -8.37 -43.60 25.28
N PRO A 3 -8.89 -42.38 25.53
CA PRO A 3 -9.89 -41.79 24.64
C PRO A 3 -9.25 -41.16 23.39
N ALA A 4 -10.03 -41.17 22.33
CA ALA A 4 -9.71 -40.74 20.98
C ALA A 4 -9.65 -39.20 20.84
N THR A 5 -8.48 -38.61 21.10
CA THR A 5 -8.25 -37.14 20.97
C THR A 5 -7.49 -36.76 19.68
N GLY A 6 -7.34 -37.67 18.71
CA GLY A 6 -6.46 -37.48 17.54
C GLY A 6 -7.12 -37.02 16.23
N ALA A 7 -8.44 -37.11 16.07
CA ALA A 7 -9.08 -36.97 14.74
C ALA A 7 -9.58 -35.56 14.40
N MET A 8 -9.61 -34.62 15.36
CA MET A 8 -10.20 -33.28 15.16
C MET A 8 -9.20 -32.21 14.69
N SER A 9 -7.89 -32.44 14.72
CA SER A 9 -6.88 -31.43 14.34
C SER A 9 -6.48 -31.47 12.86
N SER A 10 -6.65 -32.59 12.16
CA SER A 10 -6.21 -32.77 10.76
C SER A 10 -7.07 -32.00 9.74
N ASN A 11 -8.36 -31.81 10.04
CA ASN A 11 -9.32 -31.18 9.12
C ASN A 11 -9.22 -29.64 9.05
N ARG A 12 -8.50 -29.01 9.99
CA ARG A 12 -8.32 -27.55 10.01
C ARG A 12 -7.21 -27.09 9.06
N THR A 13 -6.29 -27.98 8.73
CA THR A 13 -5.13 -27.72 7.86
C THR A 13 -5.47 -27.81 6.37
N GLU A 14 -6.42 -28.65 5.97
CA GLU A 14 -6.78 -28.82 4.55
C GLU A 14 -7.61 -27.68 3.96
N MET A 15 -8.34 -26.92 4.78
CA MET A 15 -9.17 -25.79 4.33
C MET A 15 -8.39 -24.53 3.92
N ARG A 16 -7.06 -24.50 4.08
CA ARG A 16 -6.24 -23.29 3.83
C ARG A 16 -5.57 -23.23 2.45
N ASP A 17 -5.64 -24.31 1.67
CA ASP A 17 -4.84 -24.45 0.44
C ASP A 17 -5.64 -24.44 -0.86
N THR A 18 -6.91 -24.02 -0.84
CA THR A 18 -7.57 -23.68 -2.10
C THR A 18 -7.03 -22.34 -2.60
N PRO A 19 -6.40 -22.27 -3.79
CA PRO A 19 -6.02 -21.00 -4.36
C PRO A 19 -7.29 -20.13 -4.44
N PRO A 20 -7.22 -18.82 -4.15
CA PRO A 20 -8.38 -17.95 -4.18
C PRO A 20 -8.91 -17.89 -5.62
N THR A 21 -9.79 -18.81 -5.96
CA THR A 21 -10.59 -18.74 -7.17
C THR A 21 -11.62 -17.66 -6.89
N ALA A 22 -11.62 -16.63 -7.73
CA ALA A 22 -12.46 -15.47 -7.52
C ALA A 22 -13.92 -15.91 -7.35
N ASN A 23 -14.50 -15.64 -6.18
CA ASN A 23 -15.89 -16.00 -5.89
C ASN A 23 -16.81 -15.31 -6.88
N THR A 24 -17.89 -15.97 -7.31
CA THR A 24 -18.86 -15.39 -8.27
C THR A 24 -19.44 -14.04 -7.78
N ARG A 25 -19.51 -13.84 -6.47
CA ARG A 25 -19.92 -12.57 -5.84
C ARG A 25 -18.88 -11.46 -6.01
N GLU A 26 -17.60 -11.76 -5.88
CA GLU A 26 -16.49 -10.80 -6.09
C GLU A 26 -16.46 -10.32 -7.54
N LEU A 27 -16.64 -11.24 -8.49
CA LEU A 27 -16.67 -10.92 -9.92
C LEU A 27 -17.84 -10.02 -10.29
N ARG A 28 -19.03 -10.24 -9.70
CA ARG A 28 -20.20 -9.37 -9.88
C ARG A 28 -19.97 -7.99 -9.29
N HIS A 29 -19.43 -7.92 -8.08
CA HIS A 29 -19.15 -6.64 -7.43
C HIS A 29 -18.09 -5.83 -8.18
N PHE A 30 -17.04 -6.49 -8.68
CA PHE A 30 -16.05 -5.90 -9.55
C PHE A 30 -16.65 -5.33 -10.84
N GLY A 31 -17.52 -6.09 -11.51
CA GLY A 31 -18.21 -5.64 -12.72
C GLY A 31 -19.12 -4.43 -12.47
N LEU A 32 -19.86 -4.43 -11.36
CA LEU A 32 -20.72 -3.31 -10.96
C LEU A 32 -19.92 -2.04 -10.63
N ILE A 33 -18.87 -2.16 -9.80
CA ILE A 33 -18.01 -1.02 -9.45
C ILE A 33 -17.33 -0.47 -10.68
N THR A 34 -16.69 -1.32 -11.49
CA THR A 34 -15.96 -0.88 -12.69
C THR A 34 -16.90 -0.25 -13.71
N GLY A 35 -18.08 -0.86 -13.94
CA GLY A 35 -19.11 -0.30 -14.83
C GLY A 35 -19.60 1.07 -14.35
N SER A 36 -19.86 1.22 -13.04
CA SER A 36 -20.29 2.50 -12.47
C SER A 36 -19.21 3.59 -12.56
N ILE A 37 -17.94 3.27 -12.30
CA ILE A 37 -16.81 4.19 -12.44
C ILE A 37 -16.68 4.65 -13.90
N VAL A 38 -16.75 3.72 -14.85
CA VAL A 38 -16.67 4.05 -16.29
C VAL A 38 -17.85 4.93 -16.70
N ALA A 39 -19.06 4.61 -16.27
CA ALA A 39 -20.26 5.40 -16.58
C ALA A 39 -20.15 6.83 -16.03
N VAL A 40 -19.69 7.00 -14.79
CA VAL A 40 -19.56 8.32 -14.16
C VAL A 40 -18.40 9.12 -14.76
N LEU A 41 -17.20 8.53 -14.90
CA LEU A 41 -16.05 9.26 -15.45
C LEU A 41 -16.24 9.61 -16.92
N PHE A 42 -16.59 8.64 -17.77
CA PHE A 42 -16.63 8.85 -19.22
C PHE A 42 -17.98 9.35 -19.72
N GLY A 43 -19.08 9.03 -19.01
CA GLY A 43 -20.43 9.45 -19.38
C GLY A 43 -20.83 10.81 -18.79
N LEU A 44 -20.32 11.20 -17.62
CA LEU A 44 -20.72 12.43 -16.93
C LEU A 44 -19.57 13.41 -16.73
N LEU A 45 -18.43 12.96 -16.19
CA LEU A 45 -17.34 13.86 -15.82
C LEU A 45 -16.57 14.38 -17.06
N PHE A 46 -16.31 13.53 -18.05
CA PHE A 46 -15.60 13.91 -19.27
C PHE A 46 -16.37 14.92 -20.14
N PRO A 47 -17.67 14.72 -20.43
CA PRO A 47 -18.45 15.69 -21.19
C PRO A 47 -18.61 17.02 -20.46
N TRP A 48 -18.72 16.97 -19.12
CA TRP A 48 -18.84 18.15 -18.28
C TRP A 48 -17.53 18.96 -18.18
N LEU A 49 -16.38 18.30 -18.16
CA LEU A 49 -15.08 18.97 -18.02
C LEU A 49 -14.52 19.51 -19.35
N PHE A 50 -14.91 18.91 -20.50
CA PHE A 50 -14.37 19.26 -21.81
C PHE A 50 -15.36 19.97 -22.75
N ASP A 51 -16.56 20.33 -22.26
CA ASP A 51 -17.61 21.05 -23.02
C ASP A 51 -17.86 20.47 -24.44
N ARG A 52 -17.75 19.14 -24.55
CA ARG A 52 -17.84 18.41 -25.82
C ARG A 52 -19.19 17.71 -25.90
N ALA A 53 -19.76 17.66 -27.10
CA ALA A 53 -21.05 17.01 -27.39
C ALA A 53 -21.18 15.66 -26.66
N TRP A 54 -22.32 15.45 -25.99
CA TRP A 54 -22.63 14.26 -25.19
C TRP A 54 -22.40 12.99 -26.02
N PRO A 55 -21.26 12.31 -25.84
CA PRO A 55 -20.95 11.18 -26.68
C PRO A 55 -21.89 10.04 -26.26
N LEU A 56 -22.58 9.38 -27.20
CA LEU A 56 -23.46 8.24 -26.89
C LEU A 56 -22.65 6.93 -26.68
N TRP A 57 -21.41 6.88 -27.17
CA TRP A 57 -20.53 5.72 -27.04
C TRP A 57 -20.18 5.30 -25.59
N PRO A 58 -20.02 6.18 -24.57
CA PRO A 58 -19.72 5.80 -23.19
C PRO A 58 -20.91 5.10 -22.53
N TRP A 59 -22.14 5.44 -22.94
CA TRP A 59 -23.34 4.76 -22.49
C TRP A 59 -23.42 3.34 -23.07
N LEU A 60 -23.04 3.18 -24.34
CA LEU A 60 -22.97 1.87 -24.99
C LEU A 60 -21.86 1.00 -24.36
N THR A 61 -20.69 1.56 -24.07
CA THR A 61 -19.60 0.83 -23.41
C THR A 61 -19.93 0.51 -21.96
N ALA A 62 -20.59 1.41 -21.22
CA ALA A 62 -21.09 1.13 -19.87
C ALA A 62 -22.14 0.03 -19.87
N LEU A 63 -23.09 0.04 -20.82
CA LEU A 63 -24.11 -1.00 -20.97
C LEU A 63 -23.47 -2.34 -21.35
N VAL A 64 -22.54 -2.36 -22.29
CA VAL A 64 -21.78 -3.57 -22.66
C VAL A 64 -20.98 -4.09 -21.46
N LEU A 65 -20.31 -3.23 -20.68
CA LEU A 65 -19.60 -3.65 -19.47
C LEU A 65 -20.55 -4.20 -18.40
N MET A 66 -21.68 -3.53 -18.16
CA MET A 66 -22.70 -3.95 -17.18
C MET A 66 -23.32 -5.29 -17.57
N VAL A 67 -23.71 -5.44 -18.83
CA VAL A 67 -24.33 -6.67 -19.37
C VAL A 67 -23.32 -7.81 -19.38
N THR A 68 -22.06 -7.56 -19.77
CA THR A 68 -21.01 -8.59 -19.74
C THR A 68 -20.65 -8.98 -18.30
N GLY A 69 -20.63 -8.02 -17.38
CA GLY A 69 -20.44 -8.26 -15.95
C GLY A 69 -21.59 -9.02 -15.28
N ALA A 70 -22.82 -8.86 -15.79
CA ALA A 70 -24.02 -9.55 -15.29
C ALA A 70 -24.23 -10.93 -15.93
N ALA A 71 -23.98 -11.09 -17.23
CA ALA A 71 -24.32 -12.28 -18.01
C ALA A 71 -23.22 -13.36 -18.02
N ALA A 72 -21.94 -12.97 -17.97
CA ALA A 72 -20.82 -13.92 -18.10
C ALA A 72 -19.67 -13.65 -17.13
N PRO A 73 -19.84 -13.91 -15.82
CA PRO A 73 -18.75 -13.78 -14.83
C PRO A 73 -17.54 -14.66 -15.21
N ALA A 74 -17.72 -15.83 -15.82
CA ALA A 74 -16.64 -16.72 -16.22
C ALA A 74 -15.65 -16.09 -17.23
N ALA A 75 -16.14 -15.22 -18.14
CA ALA A 75 -15.29 -14.51 -19.11
C ALA A 75 -14.48 -13.38 -18.45
N LEU A 76 -14.94 -12.85 -17.32
CA LEU A 76 -14.20 -11.87 -16.51
C LEU A 76 -13.10 -12.52 -15.65
N GLY A 77 -13.06 -13.84 -15.51
CA GLY A 77 -12.04 -14.55 -14.74
C GLY A 77 -10.58 -14.22 -15.11
N PRO A 78 -10.17 -14.24 -16.39
CA PRO A 78 -8.82 -13.82 -16.79
C PRO A 78 -8.57 -12.31 -16.63
N VAL A 79 -9.57 -11.47 -16.95
CA VAL A 79 -9.46 -10.00 -16.84
C VAL A 79 -9.32 -9.57 -15.39
N TYR A 80 -10.15 -10.11 -14.48
CA TYR A 80 -10.06 -9.87 -13.04
C TYR A 80 -8.69 -10.29 -12.49
N ARG A 81 -8.15 -11.44 -12.90
CA ARG A 81 -6.81 -11.87 -12.48
C ARG A 81 -5.71 -10.91 -12.96
N GLY A 82 -5.78 -10.43 -14.20
CA GLY A 82 -4.85 -9.42 -14.73
C GLY A 82 -4.97 -8.10 -13.97
N TRP A 83 -6.21 -7.65 -13.73
CA TRP A 83 -6.52 -6.43 -13.01
C TRP A 83 -6.08 -6.50 -11.55
N MET A 84 -6.27 -7.62 -10.86
CA MET A 84 -5.80 -7.81 -9.49
C MET A 84 -4.27 -7.81 -9.40
N ARG A 85 -3.58 -8.42 -10.37
CA ARG A 85 -2.09 -8.31 -10.45
C ARG A 85 -1.66 -6.86 -10.63
N PHE A 86 -2.33 -6.12 -11.51
CA PHE A 86 -2.09 -4.70 -11.66
C PHE A 86 -2.36 -3.93 -10.36
N GLY A 87 -3.48 -4.21 -9.69
CA GLY A 87 -3.84 -3.61 -8.40
C GLY A 87 -2.81 -3.89 -7.31
N HIS A 88 -2.22 -5.08 -7.27
CA HIS A 88 -1.13 -5.39 -6.34
C HIS A 88 0.13 -4.58 -6.64
N VAL A 89 0.53 -4.49 -7.91
CA VAL A 89 1.71 -3.68 -8.30
C VAL A 89 1.45 -2.20 -8.03
N ALA A 90 0.30 -1.68 -8.44
CA ALA A 90 -0.12 -0.31 -8.19
C ALA A 90 -0.18 0.01 -6.69
N GLY A 91 -0.70 -0.92 -5.87
CA GLY A 91 -0.69 -0.80 -4.41
C GLY A 91 0.73 -0.75 -3.84
N ALA A 92 1.63 -1.60 -4.31
CA ALA A 92 3.04 -1.58 -3.88
C ALA A 92 3.74 -0.27 -4.27
N ILE A 93 3.44 0.26 -5.46
CA ILE A 93 3.94 1.57 -5.91
C ILE A 93 3.35 2.68 -5.04
N ASN A 94 2.05 2.68 -4.79
CA ASN A 94 1.35 3.68 -4.00
C ASN A 94 1.92 3.79 -2.59
N THR A 95 2.11 2.67 -1.90
CA THR A 95 2.72 2.65 -0.56
C THR A 95 4.14 3.26 -0.58
N ARG A 96 4.94 2.95 -1.60
CA ARG A 96 6.29 3.54 -1.76
C ARG A 96 6.22 5.04 -2.02
N ILE A 97 5.30 5.50 -2.86
CA ILE A 97 5.09 6.92 -3.16
C ILE A 97 4.69 7.67 -1.90
N ILE A 98 3.69 7.18 -1.15
CA ILE A 98 3.21 7.82 0.08
C ILE A 98 4.36 7.91 1.10
N LEU A 99 5.11 6.82 1.29
CA LEU A 99 6.23 6.79 2.23
C LEU A 99 7.35 7.75 1.79
N ALA A 100 7.73 7.73 0.51
CA ALA A 100 8.75 8.62 -0.03
C ALA A 100 8.33 10.09 0.10
N LEU A 101 7.09 10.42 -0.26
CA LEU A 101 6.55 11.76 -0.15
C LEU A 101 6.55 12.22 1.31
N THR A 102 6.07 11.39 2.23
CA THR A 102 6.06 11.70 3.67
C THR A 102 7.47 11.93 4.20
N PHE A 103 8.42 11.07 3.83
CA PHE A 103 9.82 11.21 4.22
C PHE A 103 10.43 12.51 3.68
N TYR A 104 10.22 12.81 2.41
CA TYR A 104 10.72 14.04 1.78
C TYR A 104 10.00 15.31 2.24
N ALA A 105 8.74 15.21 2.66
CA ALA A 105 7.98 16.35 3.16
C ALA A 105 8.25 16.66 4.62
N MET A 106 8.58 15.66 5.46
CA MET A 106 8.78 15.86 6.89
C MET A 106 10.25 15.76 7.30
N ILE A 107 10.92 14.66 6.98
CA ILE A 107 12.26 14.36 7.52
C ILE A 107 13.35 15.11 6.73
N PHE A 108 13.24 15.12 5.40
CA PHE A 108 14.20 15.80 4.53
C PHE A 108 14.34 17.31 4.82
N PRO A 109 13.26 18.11 4.97
CA PRO A 109 13.42 19.54 5.25
C PRO A 109 14.04 19.79 6.62
N ILE A 110 13.78 18.97 7.63
CA ILE A 110 14.43 19.10 8.94
C ILE A 110 15.95 18.96 8.79
N GLY A 111 16.42 17.94 8.06
CA GLY A 111 17.84 17.75 7.77
C GLY A 111 18.43 18.89 6.92
N ALA A 112 17.69 19.34 5.90
CA ALA A 112 18.11 20.44 5.04
C ALA A 112 18.23 21.77 5.82
N ILE A 113 17.27 22.06 6.71
CA ILE A 113 17.28 23.23 7.59
C ILE A 113 18.46 23.15 8.57
N MET A 114 18.72 22.01 9.20
CA MET A 114 19.89 21.85 10.08
C MET A 114 21.21 22.06 9.33
N ARG A 115 21.30 21.56 8.09
CA ARG A 115 22.46 21.78 7.22
C ARG A 115 22.63 23.24 6.80
N LEU A 116 21.54 23.94 6.48
CA LEU A 116 21.53 25.39 6.19
C LEU A 116 21.93 26.22 7.41
N LEU A 117 21.52 25.82 8.61
CA LEU A 117 21.88 26.45 9.89
C LEU A 117 23.30 26.11 10.36
N GLY A 118 24.07 25.31 9.60
CA GLY A 118 25.42 24.89 9.96
C GLY A 118 25.49 23.99 11.20
N LYS A 119 24.36 23.47 11.67
CA LYS A 119 24.28 22.56 12.82
C LYS A 119 24.51 21.15 12.33
N ASP A 120 25.72 20.64 12.51
CA ASP A 120 26.01 19.22 12.33
C ASP A 120 25.91 18.50 13.68
N PRO A 121 24.77 17.84 13.99
CA PRO A 121 24.61 17.10 15.25
C PRO A 121 25.58 15.92 15.37
N LEU A 122 26.20 15.48 14.26
CA LEU A 122 27.16 14.38 14.27
C LEU A 122 28.62 14.84 14.17
N ALA A 123 28.90 16.15 14.13
CA ALA A 123 30.24 16.72 14.04
C ALA A 123 31.12 15.92 13.04
N ARG A 124 30.62 15.71 11.82
CA ARG A 124 31.21 14.82 10.82
C ARG A 124 32.38 15.45 10.07
N SER A 125 32.60 16.75 10.25
CA SER A 125 33.79 17.41 9.72
C SER A 125 34.99 16.90 10.52
N PRO A 126 35.99 16.29 9.86
CA PRO A 126 37.26 16.03 10.50
C PRO A 126 37.85 17.36 10.95
N ASP A 127 38.09 17.49 12.24
CA ASP A 127 38.89 18.53 12.84
C ASP A 127 40.34 18.03 12.90
N ASP A 128 41.19 18.58 12.03
CA ASP A 128 42.60 18.20 11.92
C ASP A 128 43.43 18.68 13.14
N ASP A 129 42.88 19.59 13.94
CA ASP A 129 43.53 20.15 15.14
C ASP A 129 43.29 19.26 16.39
N LEU A 130 42.41 18.26 16.29
CA LEU A 130 42.11 17.32 17.37
C LEU A 130 43.03 16.09 17.33
N THR A 131 43.84 15.92 18.37
CA THR A 131 44.68 14.72 18.58
C THR A 131 43.87 13.44 18.83
N SER A 132 42.60 13.54 19.25
CA SER A 132 41.70 12.39 19.39
C SER A 132 40.22 12.79 19.46
N TYR A 133 39.35 12.05 18.76
CA TYR A 133 37.88 12.18 18.86
C TYR A 133 37.27 11.48 20.08
N ARG A 134 38.09 10.89 20.96
CA ARG A 134 37.61 10.19 22.15
C ARG A 134 37.08 11.19 23.17
N ILE A 135 35.77 11.17 23.38
CA ILE A 135 35.13 11.88 24.49
C ILE A 135 35.36 11.05 25.76
N ALA A 136 36.06 11.63 26.73
CA ALA A 136 36.27 10.98 28.03
C ALA A 136 34.91 10.78 28.72
N SER A 137 34.60 9.52 29.04
CA SER A 137 33.41 9.20 29.85
C SER A 137 33.53 9.89 31.20
N LYS A 138 32.55 10.72 31.56
CA LYS A 138 32.49 11.31 32.92
C LYS A 138 32.40 10.17 33.92
N GLY A 139 33.39 10.07 34.81
CA GLY A 139 33.47 9.03 35.84
C GLY A 139 32.14 8.93 36.59
N ARG A 140 31.51 7.75 36.53
CA ARG A 140 30.21 7.53 37.15
C ARG A 140 30.37 7.62 38.67
N ALA A 141 29.69 8.58 39.29
CA ALA A 141 29.70 8.73 40.74
C ALA A 141 29.22 7.42 41.40
N LYS A 142 29.92 6.97 42.45
CA LYS A 142 29.65 5.70 43.15
C LYS A 142 28.18 5.54 43.58
N ARG A 143 27.51 6.65 43.92
CA ARG A 143 26.09 6.71 44.29
C ARG A 143 25.13 6.28 43.15
N ASN A 144 25.54 6.40 41.89
CA ASN A 144 24.75 5.94 40.73
C ASN A 144 24.79 4.42 40.54
N MET A 145 25.70 3.71 41.24
CA MET A 145 25.71 2.24 41.27
C MET A 145 24.76 1.71 42.35
N GLU A 146 24.41 2.55 43.33
CA GLU A 146 23.60 2.19 44.49
C GLU A 146 22.10 2.15 44.15
N ASN A 147 21.66 2.99 43.19
CA ASN A 147 20.33 2.91 42.57
C ASN A 147 20.48 2.96 41.05
N PRO A 148 20.54 1.79 40.38
CA PRO A 148 20.82 1.70 38.94
C PRO A 148 19.61 2.00 38.03
N PHE A 149 18.43 2.27 38.59
CA PHE A 149 17.19 2.58 37.87
C PHE A 149 16.65 3.95 38.26
#